data_AF-A0A521UGF2-F1
#
_entry.id   AF-A0A521UGF2-F1
#
_cell.length_a   1.000
_cell.length_b   1.000
_cell.length_c   1.000
_cell.angle_alpha   90.00
_cell.angle_beta   90.00
_cell.angle_gamma   90.00
#
_symmetry.space_group_name_H-M   'P 1'
#
loop_
_entity.id
_entity.type
_entity.pdbx_description
1 polymer ?
#
loop_
_entity_poly.entity_id
_entity_poly.type
_entity_poly.pdbx_seq_one_letter_code
_entity_poly.pdbx_strand_id
1 'polypeptide(L)'
;MESAQKTEIRSLEVKLTEGERSQRARRAAEVLRQRDQAEADMKLKAKLAKGELDKHEAELRKLAQAAREGCEVQEVECHWVPDYASKKMRLVRDDTGAVVEVRQMSMDEQQTKLDLHS
;
A
#
# COMPACT_ATOMS: atom_id res chain seq x y z
N MET A 1 61.94 49.60 27.26
CA MET A 1 61.01 49.57 26.11
C MET A 1 60.60 48.12 25.92
N GLU A 2 59.35 47.80 26.24
CA GLU A 2 58.81 46.45 26.12
C GLU A 2 58.67 46.08 24.65
N SER A 3 59.26 44.94 24.27
CA SER A 3 59.14 44.39 22.92
C SER A 3 57.73 43.84 22.72
N ALA A 4 56.95 44.47 21.85
CA ALA A 4 55.63 43.97 21.45
C ALA A 4 55.77 42.64 20.70
N GLN A 5 55.23 41.55 21.26
CA GLN A 5 55.15 40.26 20.57
C GLN A 5 54.18 40.36 19.40
N LYS A 6 54.66 40.04 18.19
CA LYS A 6 53.85 40.02 16.97
C LYS A 6 53.41 38.57 16.69
N THR A 7 52.10 38.34 16.61
CA THR A 7 51.51 37.03 16.32
C THR A 7 51.22 36.91 14.81
N GLU A 8 51.55 35.76 14.21
CA GLU A 8 51.29 35.47 12.79
C GLU A 8 50.73 34.05 12.65
N ILE A 9 49.72 33.86 11.80
CA ILE A 9 49.09 32.56 11.55
C ILE A 9 49.73 31.94 10.32
N ARG A 10 50.25 30.71 10.44
CA ARG A 10 50.78 29.93 9.32
C ARG A 10 50.22 28.52 9.32
N SER A 11 50.01 27.98 8.12
CA SER A 11 49.66 26.57 7.95
C SER A 11 50.93 25.74 8.05
N LEU A 12 51.02 24.90 9.08
CA LEU A 12 52.15 24.04 9.34
C LEU A 12 51.68 22.60 9.43
N GLU A 13 52.57 21.68 9.05
CA GLU A 13 52.32 20.27 9.23
C GLU A 13 52.48 19.92 10.72
N VAL A 14 51.36 19.62 11.38
CA VAL A 14 51.34 19.25 12.79
C VAL A 14 51.25 17.74 12.90
N LYS A 15 52.32 17.12 13.44
CA LYS A 15 52.31 15.69 13.75
C LYS A 15 51.34 15.43 14.90
N LEU A 16 50.44 14.48 14.69
CA LEU A 16 49.47 14.11 15.71
C LEU A 16 50.13 13.33 16.82
N THR A 17 49.76 13.70 18.04
CA THR A 17 50.00 12.88 19.22
C THR A 17 49.18 11.59 19.12
N GLU A 18 49.58 10.57 19.88
CA GLU A 18 48.86 9.30 19.94
C GLU A 18 47.41 9.49 20.41
N GLY A 19 47.18 10.36 21.40
CA GLY A 19 45.83 10.70 21.88
C GLY A 19 44.94 11.31 20.79
N GLU A 20 45.47 12.23 20.00
CA GLU A 20 44.74 12.83 18.87
C GLU A 20 44.46 11.81 17.76
N ARG A 21 45.40 10.90 17.48
CA ARG A 21 45.17 9.80 16.53
C ARG A 21 44.04 8.90 17.00
N SER A 22 44.04 8.49 18.27
CA SER A 22 42.97 7.65 18.83
C SER A 22 41.62 8.37 18.92
N GLN A 23 41.61 9.68 19.16
CA GLN A 23 40.37 10.47 19.13
C GLN A 23 39.80 10.55 17.71
N ARG A 24 40.66 10.80 16.70
CA ARG A 24 40.24 10.84 15.30
C ARG A 24 39.79 9.47 14.79
N ALA A 25 40.47 8.40 15.18
CA ALA A 25 40.05 7.04 14.85
C ALA A 25 38.67 6.70 15.41
N ARG A 26 38.41 7.04 16.69
CA ARG A 26 37.08 6.88 17.31
C ARG A 26 36.01 7.68 16.58
N ARG A 27 36.29 8.95 16.28
CA ARG A 27 35.37 9.80 15.52
C ARG A 27 35.11 9.27 14.11
N ALA A 28 36.13 8.76 13.43
CA ALA A 28 35.98 8.16 12.11
C ALA A 28 35.09 6.92 12.16
N ALA A 29 35.27 6.04 13.14
CA ALA A 29 34.42 4.86 13.34
C ALA A 29 32.96 5.24 13.62
N GLU A 30 32.75 6.28 14.43
CA GLU A 30 31.40 6.80 14.71
C GLU A 30 30.73 7.35 13.45
N VAL A 31 31.43 8.19 12.69
CA VAL A 31 30.93 8.76 11.42
C VAL A 31 30.65 7.65 10.41
N LEU A 32 31.49 6.62 10.33
CA LEU A 32 31.27 5.46 9.47
C LEU A 32 29.95 4.76 9.83
N ARG A 33 29.73 4.47 11.13
CA ARG A 33 28.49 3.84 11.60
C ARG A 33 27.26 4.69 11.28
N GLN A 34 27.36 6.01 11.49
CA GLN A 34 26.26 6.94 11.17
C GLN A 34 25.96 6.96 9.67
N ARG A 35 26.99 6.94 8.82
CA ARG A 35 26.84 6.85 7.36
C ARG A 35 26.12 5.56 6.96
N ASP A 36 26.57 4.42 7.49
CA ASP A 36 26.00 3.12 7.14
C ASP A 36 24.54 2.99 7.56
N GLN A 37 24.20 3.51 8.74
CA GLN A 37 22.81 3.58 9.19
C GLN A 37 21.97 4.45 8.27
N ALA A 38 22.45 5.64 7.91
CA ALA A 38 21.74 6.54 7.01
C ALA A 38 21.53 5.91 5.62
N GLU A 39 22.52 5.18 5.10
CA GLU A 39 22.41 4.47 3.83
C GLU A 39 21.37 3.33 3.89
N ALA A 40 21.37 2.56 4.98
CA ALA A 40 20.38 1.51 5.20
C ALA A 40 18.96 2.07 5.29
N ASP A 41 18.77 3.17 6.03
CA ASP A 41 17.47 3.83 6.18
C ASP A 41 16.97 4.38 4.84
N MET A 42 17.85 4.98 4.04
CA MET A 42 17.51 5.46 2.69
C MET A 42 17.05 4.30 1.79
N LYS A 43 17.78 3.18 1.78
CA LYS A 43 17.42 2.00 0.99
C LYS A 43 16.07 1.43 1.41
N LEU A 44 15.80 1.37 2.72
CA LEU A 44 14.52 0.91 3.25
C LEU A 44 13.38 1.83 2.82
N LYS A 45 13.53 3.15 2.99
CA LYS A 45 12.53 4.15 2.58
C LYS A 45 12.26 4.10 1.08
N ALA A 46 13.30 3.97 0.26
CA ALA A 46 13.16 3.83 -1.19
C ALA A 46 12.37 2.57 -1.56
N LYS A 47 12.64 1.44 -0.90
CA LYS A 47 11.90 0.18 -1.12
C LYS A 47 10.42 0.32 -0.74
N LEU A 48 10.13 0.94 0.40
CA LEU A 48 8.75 1.18 0.84
C LEU A 48 8.00 2.11 -0.11
N ALA A 49 8.61 3.24 -0.48
CA ALA A 49 8.03 4.20 -1.42
C ALA A 49 7.75 3.56 -2.79
N LYS A 50 8.68 2.72 -3.29
CA LYS A 50 8.46 1.96 -4.52
C LYS A 50 7.28 0.98 -4.39
N GLY A 51 7.18 0.29 -3.26
CA GLY A 51 6.05 -0.62 -3.00
C GLY A 51 4.70 0.10 -3.02
N GLU A 52 4.61 1.31 -2.46
CA GLU A 52 3.38 2.12 -2.52
C GLU A 52 3.09 2.61 -3.95
N LEU A 53 4.12 3.01 -4.70
CA LEU A 53 3.97 3.40 -6.11
C LEU A 53 3.45 2.24 -6.96
N ASP A 54 4.01 1.04 -6.80
CA ASP A 54 3.59 -0.17 -7.52
C ASP A 54 2.11 -0.52 -7.22
N LYS A 55 1.65 -0.31 -5.97
CA LYS A 55 0.23 -0.51 -5.60
C LYS A 55 -0.67 0.48 -6.32
N HIS A 56 -0.33 1.76 -6.29
CA HIS A 56 -1.12 2.79 -6.97
C HIS A 56 -1.14 2.60 -8.49
N GLU A 57 -0.03 2.16 -9.09
CA GLU A 57 -0.01 1.81 -10.51
C GLU A 57 -0.93 0.62 -10.82
N ALA A 58 -0.92 -0.41 -9.98
CA ALA A 58 -1.79 -1.57 -10.18
C ALA A 58 -3.27 -1.18 -10.07
N GLU A 59 -3.62 -0.36 -9.08
CA GLU A 59 -4.97 0.18 -8.90
C GLU A 59 -5.39 1.06 -10.09
N LEU A 60 -4.52 1.98 -10.52
CA LEU A 60 -4.75 2.81 -11.69
C LEU A 60 -5.02 1.98 -12.94
N ARG A 61 -4.24 0.91 -13.17
CA ARG A 61 -4.46 0.02 -14.32
C ARG A 61 -5.82 -0.66 -14.26
N LYS A 62 -6.22 -1.15 -13.09
CA LYS A 62 -7.56 -1.76 -12.90
C LYS A 62 -8.67 -0.75 -13.19
N LEU A 63 -8.60 0.43 -12.57
CA LEU A 63 -9.59 1.50 -12.76
C LEU A 63 -9.65 1.98 -14.21
N ALA A 64 -8.49 2.14 -14.86
CA ALA A 64 -8.41 2.53 -16.26
C ALA A 64 -9.00 1.45 -17.19
N GLN A 65 -8.79 0.17 -16.88
CA GLN A 65 -9.39 -0.93 -17.60
C GLN A 65 -10.91 -0.94 -17.44
N ALA A 66 -11.41 -0.89 -16.20
CA ALA A 66 -12.84 -0.83 -15.91
C ALA A 66 -13.51 0.38 -16.59
N ALA A 67 -12.87 1.55 -16.55
CA ALA A 67 -13.36 2.75 -17.22
C ALA A 67 -13.41 2.62 -18.75
N ARG A 68 -12.44 1.91 -19.34
CA ARG A 68 -12.39 1.67 -20.80
C ARG A 68 -13.42 0.64 -21.24
N GLU A 69 -13.57 -0.44 -20.49
CA GLU A 69 -14.48 -1.55 -20.82
C GLU A 69 -15.94 -1.23 -20.44
N GLY A 70 -16.14 -0.29 -19.50
CA GLY A 70 -17.46 0.08 -19.00
C GLY A 70 -18.08 -0.95 -18.06
N CYS A 71 -17.31 -1.97 -17.68
CA CYS A 71 -17.71 -3.02 -16.76
C CYS A 71 -16.53 -3.43 -15.87
N GLU A 72 -16.83 -3.85 -14.65
CA GLU A 72 -15.87 -4.41 -13.71
C GLU A 72 -16.42 -5.72 -13.17
N VAL A 73 -15.57 -6.74 -13.08
CA VAL A 73 -15.94 -8.03 -12.46
C VAL A 73 -15.82 -7.87 -10.96
N GLN A 74 -16.97 -7.70 -10.31
CA GLN A 74 -17.07 -7.60 -8.87
C GLN A 74 -17.84 -8.80 -8.32
N GLU A 75 -17.37 -9.36 -7.19
CA GLU A 75 -18.17 -10.30 -6.42
C GLU A 75 -19.28 -9.50 -5.73
N VAL A 76 -20.51 -9.67 -6.19
CA VAL A 76 -21.68 -8.98 -5.63
C VAL A 76 -22.61 -10.01 -5.03
N GLU A 77 -23.04 -9.75 -3.80
CA GLU A 77 -24.04 -10.57 -3.13
C GLU A 77 -25.34 -10.55 -3.93
N CYS A 78 -25.87 -11.73 -4.20
CA CYS A 78 -27.09 -11.93 -4.96
C CYS A 78 -27.98 -12.92 -4.20
N HIS A 79 -29.27 -12.61 -4.11
CA HIS A 79 -30.25 -13.50 -3.50
C HIS A 79 -31.31 -13.95 -4.49
N TRP A 80 -31.80 -15.18 -4.31
CA TRP A 80 -32.89 -15.72 -5.10
C TRP A 80 -34.24 -15.25 -4.55
N VAL A 81 -34.95 -14.45 -5.34
CA VAL A 81 -36.30 -13.97 -5.03
C VAL A 81 -37.34 -14.77 -5.81
N PRO A 82 -38.36 -15.33 -5.14
CA PRO A 82 -39.46 -16.03 -5.80
C PRO A 82 -40.43 -15.05 -6.48
N ASP A 83 -40.58 -15.16 -7.81
CA ASP A 83 -41.69 -14.56 -8.56
C ASP A 83 -42.80 -15.59 -8.79
N TYR A 84 -43.75 -15.60 -7.85
CA TYR A 84 -44.89 -16.52 -7.86
C TYR A 84 -45.90 -16.24 -8.98
N ALA A 85 -45.96 -15.03 -9.52
CA ALA A 85 -46.86 -14.71 -10.63
C ALA A 85 -46.39 -15.39 -11.92
N SER A 86 -45.07 -15.43 -12.12
CA SER A 86 -44.44 -16.05 -13.28
C SER A 86 -43.97 -17.48 -13.06
N LYS A 87 -44.09 -18.02 -11.84
CA LYS A 87 -43.54 -19.32 -11.38
C LYS A 87 -42.01 -19.45 -11.61
N LYS A 88 -41.26 -18.37 -11.37
CA LYS A 88 -39.82 -18.29 -11.65
C LYS A 88 -39.06 -17.76 -10.45
N MET A 89 -37.89 -18.32 -10.17
CA MET A 89 -36.92 -17.76 -9.24
C MET A 89 -36.04 -16.77 -9.99
N ARG A 90 -35.86 -15.56 -9.45
CA ARG A 90 -34.98 -14.53 -10.01
C ARG A 90 -33.80 -14.33 -9.09
N LEU A 91 -32.59 -14.45 -9.62
CA LEU A 91 -31.37 -14.08 -8.91
C LEU A 91 -31.22 -12.57 -9.03
N VAL A 92 -31.36 -11.86 -7.92
CA VAL A 92 -31.34 -10.40 -7.85
C VAL A 92 -30.06 -9.96 -7.14
N ARG A 93 -29.37 -8.99 -7.73
CA ARG A 93 -28.19 -8.35 -7.16
C ARG A 93 -28.59 -7.34 -6.09
N ASP A 94 -27.96 -7.37 -4.93
CA ASP A 94 -28.40 -6.59 -3.75
C ASP A 94 -28.17 -5.09 -3.88
N ASP A 95 -27.14 -4.69 -4.62
CA ASP A 95 -26.69 -3.30 -4.78
C ASP A 95 -27.60 -2.46 -5.69
N THR A 96 -28.14 -3.05 -6.76
CA THR A 96 -28.91 -2.34 -7.80
C THR A 96 -30.27 -2.97 -8.06
N GLY A 97 -30.59 -4.10 -7.42
CA GLY A 97 -31.83 -4.84 -7.69
C GLY A 97 -31.91 -5.42 -9.10
N ALA A 98 -30.78 -5.52 -9.80
CA ALA A 98 -30.73 -6.02 -11.16
C ALA A 98 -30.91 -7.54 -11.18
N VAL A 99 -31.74 -8.04 -12.10
CA VAL A 99 -31.95 -9.48 -12.26
C VAL A 99 -30.82 -10.05 -13.10
N VAL A 100 -30.00 -10.91 -12.49
CA VAL A 100 -28.83 -11.55 -13.10
C VAL A 100 -29.24 -12.82 -13.84
N GLU A 101 -30.11 -13.63 -13.22
CA GLU A 101 -30.52 -14.92 -13.76
C GLU A 101 -31.98 -15.23 -13.41
N VAL A 102 -32.65 -15.99 -14.27
CA VAL A 102 -34.02 -16.44 -14.02
C VAL A 102 -34.11 -17.93 -14.30
N ARG A 103 -34.49 -18.71 -13.27
CA ARG A 103 -34.77 -20.15 -13.40
C ARG A 103 -36.24 -20.44 -13.10
N GLN A 104 -36.75 -21.56 -13.60
CA GLN A 104 -38.07 -22.03 -13.18
C GLN A 104 -38.03 -22.48 -11.71
N MET A 105 -39.10 -22.17 -10.97
CA MET A 105 -39.29 -22.70 -9.61
C MET A 105 -39.47 -24.22 -9.68
N SER A 106 -38.84 -24.94 -8.77
CA SER A 106 -39.11 -26.36 -8.58
C SER A 106 -40.53 -26.59 -8.04
N MET A 107 -41.03 -27.82 -8.13
CA MET A 107 -42.35 -28.20 -7.59
C MET A 107 -42.46 -27.85 -6.09
N ASP A 108 -41.42 -28.13 -5.31
CA ASP A 108 -41.38 -27.87 -3.87
C ASP A 108 -41.41 -26.38 -3.53
N GLU A 109 -40.72 -25.54 -4.31
CA GLU A 109 -40.68 -24.06 -4.15
C GLU A 109 -42.02 -23.40 -4.52
N GLN A 110 -42.79 -24.02 -5.43
CA GLN A 110 -44.15 -23.60 -5.77
C GLN A 110 -45.16 -24.00 -4.68
N GLN A 111 -44.91 -25.13 -4.00
CA GLN A 111 -45.79 -25.69 -2.98
C GLN A 111 -45.78 -24.89 -1.68
N THR A 112 -44.68 -24.20 -1.33
CA THR A 112 -44.54 -23.47 -0.07
C THR A 112 -45.60 -22.37 0.13
N LYS A 113 -46.19 -21.83 -0.95
CA LYS A 113 -47.29 -20.84 -0.84
C LYS A 113 -48.65 -21.50 -0.56
N LEU A 114 -48.82 -22.78 -0.91
CA LEU A 114 -50.11 -23.46 -0.74
C LEU A 114 -50.43 -23.74 0.73
N ASP A 115 -49.40 -23.92 1.58
CA ASP A 115 -49.58 -24.17 3.01
C ASP A 115 -49.81 -22.90 3.86
N LEU A 116 -49.50 -21.71 3.34
CA LEU A 116 -49.62 -20.45 4.09
C LEU A 116 -51.00 -19.78 3.98
N HIS A 117 -52.00 -20.45 3.40
CA HIS A 117 -53.39 -19.99 3.28
C HIS A 117 -54.41 -21.08 3.65
N SER A 118 -54.04 -22.03 4.52
CA SER A 118 -55.01 -22.93 5.15
C SER A 118 -55.81 -22.27 6.25
#